data_AF-A0A7S3Y7K0-F1
#
_entry.id   AF-A0A7S3Y7K0-F1
#
_cell.length_a   1.000
_cell.length_b   1.000
_cell.length_c   1.000
_cell.angle_alpha   90.00
_cell.angle_beta   90.00
_cell.angle_gamma   90.00
#
_symmetry.space_group_name_H-M   'P 1'
#
loop_
_entity.id
_entity.type
_entity.pdbx_description
1 polymer ?
#
loop_
_entity_poly.entity_id
_entity_poly.type
_entity_poly.pdbx_seq_one_letter_code
_entity_poly.pdbx_strand_id
1 'polypeptide(L)'
;FDSLTLTLPLQNIDDDEAGWVVYVEEDENVCSEPYYSKTAYINFYLTVEPKSTVLLFLSSSDSAEARPDSSFVSLNKFTWDTIQTISISSVDDTEADGDIPFNVSITVVLTDDP
;
A
#
# COMPACT_ATOMS: atom_id res chain seq x y z
N PHE A 1 -58.23 -17.20 -6.34
CA PHE A 1 -57.18 -16.44 -7.03
C PHE A 1 -55.89 -17.09 -6.65
N ASP A 2 -55.47 -18.02 -7.52
CA ASP A 2 -54.26 -18.81 -7.33
C ASP A 2 -53.06 -17.86 -7.24
N SER A 3 -52.17 -18.10 -6.29
CA SER A 3 -51.05 -17.21 -5.99
C SER A 3 -50.14 -17.07 -7.21
N LEU A 4 -50.27 -15.95 -7.92
CA LEU A 4 -49.43 -15.60 -9.06
C LEU A 4 -48.08 -15.10 -8.54
N THR A 5 -47.02 -15.87 -8.73
CA THR A 5 -45.65 -15.43 -8.41
C THR A 5 -44.96 -14.97 -9.68
N LEU A 6 -44.57 -13.69 -9.70
CA LEU A 6 -43.78 -13.08 -10.75
C LEU A 6 -42.34 -12.96 -10.25
N THR A 7 -41.40 -13.58 -10.98
CA THR A 7 -39.97 -13.47 -10.69
C THR A 7 -39.32 -12.63 -11.80
N LEU A 8 -38.63 -11.56 -11.40
CA LEU A 8 -37.92 -10.66 -12.30
C LEU A 8 -36.42 -10.91 -12.18
N PRO A 9 -35.66 -10.99 -13.29
CA PRO A 9 -34.22 -10.97 -13.23
C PRO A 9 -33.78 -9.54 -12.89
N LEU A 10 -33.40 -9.32 -11.63
CA LEU A 10 -32.71 -8.11 -11.21
C LEU A 10 -31.22 -8.40 -11.24
N GLN A 11 -30.46 -7.53 -11.90
CA GLN A 11 -29.01 -7.57 -11.90
C GLN A 11 -28.53 -6.46 -10.96
N ASN A 12 -27.78 -6.84 -9.93
CA ASN A 12 -26.96 -5.89 -9.19
C ASN A 12 -25.76 -5.55 -10.06
N ILE A 13 -25.52 -4.27 -10.31
CA ILE A 13 -24.27 -3.80 -10.93
C ILE A 13 -23.46 -3.23 -9.77
N ASP A 14 -22.39 -3.94 -9.39
CA ASP A 14 -21.41 -3.50 -8.40
C ASP A 14 -20.40 -2.60 -9.12
N ASP A 15 -20.30 -1.34 -8.72
CA ASP A 15 -19.44 -0.32 -9.35
C ASP A 15 -18.17 -0.02 -8.55
N ASP A 16 -17.78 -0.95 -7.67
CA ASP A 16 -16.56 -0.85 -6.86
C ASP A 16 -15.31 -1.16 -7.68
N GLU A 17 -14.83 -0.17 -8.43
CA GLU A 17 -13.45 -0.16 -8.89
C GLU A 17 -12.57 0.22 -7.70
N ALA A 18 -11.87 -0.77 -7.13
CA ALA A 18 -10.90 -0.55 -6.07
C ALA A 18 -9.77 0.38 -6.59
N GLY A 19 -9.90 1.67 -6.27
CA GLY A 19 -8.92 2.68 -6.58
C GLY A 19 -8.00 2.95 -5.39
N TRP A 20 -6.71 2.98 -5.64
CA TRP A 20 -5.68 3.31 -4.66
C TRP A 20 -4.63 4.18 -5.34
N VAL A 21 -4.07 5.10 -4.56
CA VAL A 21 -3.01 5.99 -5.00
C VAL A 21 -1.78 5.68 -4.18
N VAL A 22 -0.66 5.48 -4.87
CA VAL A 22 0.67 5.34 -4.27
C VAL A 22 1.61 6.28 -4.98
N TYR A 23 2.40 7.00 -4.20
CA TYR A 23 3.46 7.83 -4.73
C TYR A 23 4.60 7.96 -3.72
N VAL A 24 5.75 8.34 -4.24
CA VAL A 24 6.92 8.73 -3.45
C VAL A 24 7.19 10.19 -3.76
N GLU A 25 7.56 10.96 -2.73
CA GLU A 25 7.97 12.36 -2.92
C GLU A 25 9.29 12.37 -3.73
N GLU A 26 9.31 13.09 -4.86
CA GLU A 26 10.37 12.99 -5.88
C GLU A 26 11.77 13.37 -5.36
N ASP A 27 11.85 14.22 -4.34
CA ASP A 27 13.11 14.65 -3.71
C ASP A 27 13.61 13.70 -2.59
N GLU A 28 12.82 12.71 -2.20
CA GLU A 28 13.09 11.80 -1.07
C GLU A 28 13.25 10.34 -1.51
N ASN A 29 13.43 10.06 -2.80
CA ASN A 29 13.60 8.70 -3.32
C ASN A 29 14.98 8.07 -3.06
N VAL A 30 15.72 8.58 -2.07
CA VAL A 30 17.08 8.16 -1.74
C VAL A 30 17.17 7.88 -0.25
N CYS A 31 17.52 6.65 0.10
CA CYS A 31 18.02 6.33 1.43
C CYS A 31 19.54 6.44 1.41
N SER A 32 20.15 6.85 2.52
CA SER A 32 21.61 6.90 2.61
C SER A 32 22.09 6.28 3.90
N GLU A 33 23.20 5.57 3.83
CA GLU A 33 24.07 5.29 4.97
C GLU A 33 24.29 6.55 5.84
N PRO A 34 24.59 6.39 7.15
CA PRO A 34 24.32 7.38 8.19
C PRO A 34 25.00 8.75 8.00
N TYR A 35 25.89 8.88 7.03
CA TYR A 35 26.55 10.13 6.69
C TYR A 35 25.62 11.20 6.11
N TYR A 36 24.62 10.82 5.30
CA TYR A 36 23.72 11.80 4.65
C TYR A 36 22.29 11.82 5.24
N SER A 37 21.96 10.90 6.16
CA SER A 37 20.69 10.80 6.89
C SER A 37 19.43 10.99 6.02
N LYS A 38 19.44 10.47 4.79
CA LYS A 38 18.27 10.52 3.92
C LYS A 38 17.36 9.33 4.20
N THR A 39 16.07 9.61 4.27
CA THR A 39 15.00 8.62 4.48
C THR A 39 14.01 8.81 3.35
N ALA A 40 13.57 7.70 2.74
CA ALA A 40 12.51 7.75 1.74
C ALA A 40 11.14 7.56 2.38
N TYR A 41 10.11 8.16 1.80
CA TYR A 41 8.75 8.07 2.28
C TYR A 41 7.81 7.59 1.17
N ILE A 42 7.08 6.52 1.45
CA ILE A 42 6.00 6.05 0.59
C ILE A 42 4.68 6.54 1.18
N ASN A 43 3.90 7.23 0.35
CA ASN A 43 2.55 7.67 0.70
C ASN A 43 1.51 6.85 -0.05
N PHE A 44 0.44 6.45 0.63
CA PHE A 44 -0.69 5.79 0.00
C PHE A 44 -2.01 6.04 0.73
N TYR A 45 -3.10 5.98 -0.05
CA TYR A 45 -4.49 6.05 0.41
C TYR A 45 -5.40 5.38 -0.62
N LEU A 46 -6.62 5.00 -0.21
CA LEU A 46 -7.65 4.52 -1.13
C LEU A 46 -8.45 5.70 -1.66
N THR A 47 -8.88 5.64 -2.92
CA THR A 47 -9.76 6.66 -3.51
C THR A 47 -11.24 6.30 -3.34
N VAL A 48 -11.53 5.10 -2.84
CA VAL A 48 -12.88 4.57 -2.59
C VAL A 48 -12.93 4.01 -1.17
N GLU A 49 -14.06 4.23 -0.48
CA GLU A 49 -14.30 3.67 0.85
C GLU A 49 -14.34 2.14 0.76
N PRO A 50 -13.48 1.42 1.50
CA PRO A 50 -13.44 -0.02 1.42
C PRO A 50 -14.56 -0.62 2.27
N LYS A 51 -15.27 -1.62 1.73
CA LYS A 51 -16.32 -2.36 2.47
C LYS A 51 -15.75 -3.13 3.67
N SER A 52 -14.50 -3.57 3.54
CA SER A 52 -13.76 -4.38 4.53
C SER A 52 -12.35 -3.83 4.73
N THR A 53 -11.66 -4.24 5.80
CA THR A 53 -10.29 -3.77 6.02
C THR A 53 -9.38 -4.26 4.90
N VAL A 54 -8.68 -3.34 4.24
CA VAL A 54 -7.68 -3.62 3.22
C VAL A 54 -6.33 -3.74 3.91
N LEU A 55 -5.65 -4.87 3.71
CA LEU A 55 -4.29 -5.09 4.22
C LEU A 55 -3.27 -4.96 3.09
N LEU A 56 -2.38 -3.99 3.22
CA LEU A 56 -1.23 -3.78 2.36
C LEU A 56 0.00 -4.42 2.98
N PHE A 57 0.77 -5.15 2.18
CA PHE A 57 2.06 -5.71 2.54
C PHE A 57 3.17 -5.03 1.75
N LEU A 58 4.22 -4.61 2.45
CA LEU A 58 5.38 -3.95 1.89
C LEU A 58 6.60 -4.87 2.03
N SER A 59 7.34 -5.02 0.94
CA SER A 59 8.57 -5.82 0.89
C SER A 59 9.66 -5.09 0.11
N SER A 60 10.88 -5.11 0.63
CA SER A 60 12.07 -4.64 -0.10
C SER A 60 12.63 -5.78 -0.95
N SER A 61 13.10 -5.47 -2.15
CA SER A 61 13.86 -6.42 -2.98
C SER A 61 15.24 -6.74 -2.38
N ASP A 62 15.78 -5.80 -1.60
CA ASP A 62 17.01 -5.97 -0.85
C ASP A 62 16.88 -5.33 0.53
N SER A 63 16.68 -6.17 1.55
CA SER A 63 16.55 -5.73 2.93
C SER A 63 17.88 -5.39 3.61
N ALA A 64 19.01 -5.72 2.98
CA ALA A 64 20.33 -5.31 3.44
C ALA A 64 20.61 -3.84 3.05
N GLU A 65 20.02 -3.35 1.98
CA GLU A 65 20.13 -1.95 1.55
C GLU A 65 19.14 -1.03 2.27
N ALA A 66 17.87 -1.42 2.25
CA ALA A 66 16.80 -0.59 2.78
C ALA A 66 15.57 -1.40 3.17
N ARG A 67 14.90 -0.98 4.24
CA ARG A 67 13.72 -1.67 4.75
C ARG A 67 12.61 -0.67 5.11
N PRO A 68 11.35 -0.99 4.78
CA PRO A 68 10.22 -0.23 5.31
C PRO A 68 10.11 -0.45 6.83
N ASP A 69 9.85 0.63 7.57
CA ASP A 69 9.71 0.57 9.04
C ASP A 69 8.50 -0.26 9.49
N SER A 70 7.48 -0.37 8.62
CA SER A 70 6.39 -1.34 8.76
C SER A 70 6.20 -2.14 7.48
N SER A 71 6.13 -3.47 7.63
CA SER A 71 5.81 -4.38 6.53
C SER A 71 4.32 -4.49 6.24
N PHE A 72 3.46 -3.99 7.12
CA PHE A 72 2.00 -4.09 6.97
C PHE A 72 1.32 -2.77 7.25
N VAL A 73 0.29 -2.46 6.46
CA VAL A 73 -0.58 -1.30 6.69
C VAL A 73 -2.02 -1.70 6.48
N SER A 74 -2.86 -1.39 7.47
CA SER A 74 -4.29 -1.64 7.42
C SER A 74 -5.04 -0.35 7.11
N LEU A 75 -5.81 -0.35 6.04
CA LEU A 75 -6.74 0.71 5.69
C LEU A 75 -8.16 0.21 5.97
N ASN A 76 -8.92 0.95 6.75
CA ASN A 76 -10.31 0.63 7.06
C ASN A 76 -11.22 1.80 6.69
N LYS A 77 -12.54 1.62 6.81
CA LYS A 77 -13.55 2.64 6.50
C LYS A 77 -13.39 4.00 7.21
N PHE A 78 -12.56 4.09 8.25
CA PHE A 78 -12.28 5.33 8.96
C PHE A 78 -10.94 5.98 8.58
N THR A 79 -10.05 5.25 7.90
CA THR A 79 -8.69 5.70 7.61
C THR A 79 -8.29 5.50 6.14
N TRP A 80 -9.25 5.17 5.27
CA TRP A 80 -8.99 4.81 3.88
C TRP A 80 -8.58 6.02 3.04
N ASP A 81 -9.19 7.17 3.30
CA ASP A 81 -8.97 8.45 2.61
C ASP A 81 -7.85 9.28 3.24
N THR A 82 -7.32 8.82 4.38
CA THR A 82 -6.23 9.46 5.08
C THR A 82 -4.91 8.96 4.52
N ILE A 83 -4.04 9.87 4.12
CA ILE A 83 -2.70 9.54 3.64
C ILE A 83 -1.94 8.84 4.77
N GLN A 84 -1.53 7.61 4.51
CA GLN A 84 -0.62 6.87 5.35
C GLN A 84 0.78 6.96 4.77
N THR A 85 1.74 7.34 5.61
CA THR A 85 3.15 7.48 5.24
C THR A 85 3.95 6.36 5.87
N ILE A 86 4.74 5.65 5.06
CA ILE A 86 5.72 4.67 5.52
C ILE A 86 7.11 5.17 5.20
N SER A 87 7.94 5.32 6.23
CA SER A 87 9.36 5.58 6.09
C SER A 87 10.10 4.31 5.69
N ILE A 88 11.08 4.49 4.81
CA ILE A 88 12.07 3.49 4.43
C ILE A 88 13.40 3.98 4.94
N SER A 89 14.00 3.18 5.82
CA SER A 89 15.33 3.41 6.36
C SER A 89 16.35 2.59 5.57
N SER A 90 17.49 3.20 5.25
CA SER A 90 18.70 2.47 4.86
C SER A 90 19.17 1.64 6.06
N VAL A 91 19.74 0.47 5.78
CA VAL A 91 20.43 -0.31 6.80
C VAL A 91 21.91 0.05 6.71
N ASP A 92 22.48 0.49 7.83
CA ASP A 92 23.93 0.75 7.93
C ASP A 92 24.66 -0.59 7.91
N ASP A 93 25.47 -0.82 6.88
CA ASP A 93 26.35 -1.97 6.82
C ASP A 93 27.83 -1.54 6.83
N THR A 94 28.72 -2.53 6.91
CA THR A 94 30.17 -2.27 7.10
C THR A 94 30.96 -2.37 5.80
N GLU A 95 30.32 -2.68 4.68
CA GLU A 95 30.94 -2.85 3.38
C GLU A 95 30.82 -1.55 2.58
N ALA A 96 31.89 -1.15 1.90
CA ALA A 96 31.84 -0.01 0.98
C ALA A 96 31.55 -0.53 -0.42
N ASP A 97 30.27 -0.71 -0.76
CA ASP A 97 29.81 -1.34 -2.00
C ASP A 97 29.20 -0.35 -3.02
N GLY A 98 28.89 0.88 -2.58
CA GLY A 98 28.50 2.00 -3.44
C GLY A 98 26.99 2.16 -3.55
N ASP A 99 26.52 2.95 -4.52
CA ASP A 99 25.08 3.19 -4.66
C ASP A 99 24.37 1.95 -5.25
N ILE A 100 23.71 1.16 -4.41
CA ILE A 100 22.93 -0.02 -4.83
C ILE A 100 21.44 0.33 -4.94
N PRO A 101 20.81 0.15 -6.12
CA PRO A 101 19.39 0.40 -6.29
C PRO A 101 18.56 -0.74 -5.68
N PHE A 102 17.58 -0.39 -4.86
CA PHE A 102 16.56 -1.30 -4.33
C PHE A 102 15.16 -0.91 -4.82
N ASN A 103 14.21 -1.84 -4.74
CA ASN A 103 12.80 -1.60 -5.03
C ASN A 103 11.95 -1.99 -3.82
N VAL A 104 10.90 -1.23 -3.53
CA VAL A 104 9.87 -1.63 -2.57
C VAL A 104 8.59 -1.99 -3.30
N SER A 105 8.14 -3.22 -3.11
CA SER A 105 6.90 -3.75 -3.67
C SER A 105 5.79 -3.68 -2.64
N ILE A 106 4.63 -3.16 -3.06
CA ILE A 106 3.40 -3.09 -2.26
C ILE A 106 2.39 -4.04 -2.86
N THR A 107 1.88 -4.96 -2.06
CA THR A 107 0.87 -5.94 -2.47
C THR A 107 -0.36 -5.82 -1.59
N VAL A 108 -1.54 -5.84 -2.20
CA VAL A 108 -2.80 -5.95 -1.47
C VAL A 108 -3.02 -7.43 -1.12
N VAL A 109 -3.04 -7.77 0.17
CA VAL A 109 -3.08 -9.16 0.64
C VAL A 109 -4.49 -9.57 1.08
N LEU A 110 -5.30 -8.62 1.55
CA LEU A 110 -6.68 -8.88 1.93
C LEU A 110 -7.57 -7.77 1.38
N THR A 111 -8.52 -8.17 0.53
CA THR A 111 -9.73 -7.42 0.24
C THR A 111 -10.87 -8.38 0.53
N ASP A 112 -11.53 -8.27 1.68
CA ASP A 112 -12.86 -8.90 1.86
C ASP A 112 -13.92 -8.05 1.12
N ASP A 113 -13.59 -7.66 -0.11
CA ASP A 113 -14.49 -7.03 -1.06
C ASP A 113 -15.01 -8.17 -1.95
N PRO A 114 -16.28 -8.58 -1.80
CA PRO A 114 -16.85 -9.71 -2.53
C PRO A 114 -17.03 -9.45 -4.03
#